data_AF-A0AAE8X432-F1
#
_entry.id   AF-A0AAE8X432-F1
#
_cell.length_a   1.000
_cell.length_b   1.000
_cell.length_c   1.000
_cell.angle_alpha   90.00
_cell.angle_beta   90.00
_cell.angle_gamma   90.00
#
_symmetry.space_group_name_H-M   'P 1'
#
loop_
_entity.id
_entity.type
_entity.pdbx_description
1 polymer ?
#
loop_
_entity_poly.entity_id
_entity_poly.type
_entity_poly.pdbx_seq_one_letter_code
_entity_poly.pdbx_strand_id
1 'polypeptide(L)'
;MKRYGQVFLLAIGFDLYWTLVVLFREQGLVIWIALAVLAWLLLPPSHRVYALVLAASGALLDALWALTGLIAFTGASLMPLWMVALWLMFATVWTHLTRTTTLPGWLLTVLATLGGPVAYLIGEHLGAITFQEPTFIVVSWMFPGWLVLMLFFHLLMGRQQ
;
A
#
# COMPACT_ATOMS: atom_id res chain seq x y z
N MET A 1 -12.68 5.78 -23.72
CA MET A 1 -11.79 6.91 -23.34
C MET A 1 -11.93 7.32 -21.87
N LYS A 2 -13.14 7.45 -21.29
CA LYS A 2 -13.33 7.87 -19.88
C LYS A 2 -12.66 6.98 -18.81
N ARG A 3 -12.61 5.66 -19.01
CA ARG A 3 -12.16 4.67 -18.00
C ARG A 3 -10.64 4.65 -17.76
N TYR A 4 -9.84 4.78 -18.83
CA TYR A 4 -8.38 4.88 -18.71
C TYR A 4 -7.93 6.19 -18.05
N GLY A 5 -8.61 7.30 -18.37
CA GLY A 5 -8.35 8.59 -17.71
C GLY A 5 -8.62 8.55 -16.21
N GLN A 6 -9.68 7.86 -15.77
CA GLN A 6 -9.96 7.68 -14.34
C GLN A 6 -8.88 6.86 -13.63
N VAL A 7 -8.43 5.75 -14.24
CA VAL A 7 -7.34 4.93 -13.69
C VAL A 7 -6.05 5.74 -13.58
N PHE A 8 -5.72 6.53 -14.59
CA PHE A 8 -4.54 7.38 -14.59
C PHE A 8 -4.60 8.48 -13.51
N LEU A 9 -5.75 9.14 -13.34
CA LEU A 9 -5.95 10.14 -12.29
C LEU A 9 -5.85 9.53 -10.88
N LEU A 10 -6.35 8.30 -10.70
CA LEU A 10 -6.22 7.58 -9.44
C LEU A 10 -4.77 7.23 -9.12
N ALA A 11 -4.00 6.78 -10.11
CA ALA A 11 -2.58 6.49 -9.94
C ALA A 11 -1.80 7.76 -9.55
N ILE A 12 -1.97 8.86 -10.29
CA ILE A 12 -1.32 10.14 -9.96
C ILE A 12 -1.75 10.65 -8.58
N GLY A 13 -3.05 10.58 -8.28
CA GLY A 13 -3.56 11.03 -6.98
C GLY A 13 -2.99 10.22 -5.82
N PHE A 14 -2.86 8.91 -6.00
CA PHE A 14 -2.20 8.02 -5.04
C PHE A 14 -0.71 8.34 -4.91
N ASP A 15 0.02 8.49 -6.02
CA ASP A 15 1.46 8.77 -5.99
C ASP A 15 1.77 10.12 -5.33
N LEU A 16 0.93 11.13 -5.56
CA LEU A 16 1.01 12.43 -4.87
C LEU A 16 0.76 12.27 -3.37
N TYR A 17 -0.32 11.58 -3.00
CA TYR A 17 -0.63 11.31 -1.59
C TYR A 17 0.52 10.55 -0.90
N TRP A 18 1.00 9.47 -1.53
CA TRP A 18 2.11 8.66 -1.06
C TRP A 18 3.36 9.50 -0.83
N THR A 19 3.73 10.33 -1.81
CA THR A 19 4.91 11.18 -1.74
C THR A 19 4.80 12.16 -0.57
N LEU A 20 3.65 12.80 -0.41
CA LEU A 20 3.41 13.73 0.70
C LEU A 20 3.46 13.03 2.07
N VAL A 21 2.84 11.85 2.19
CA VAL A 21 2.89 11.06 3.43
C VAL A 21 4.32 10.68 3.79
N VAL A 22 5.12 10.23 2.82
CA VAL A 22 6.50 9.78 3.07
C VAL A 22 7.43 10.95 3.44
N LEU A 23 7.23 12.12 2.83
CA LEU A 23 8.02 13.32 3.13
C LEU A 23 7.65 13.96 4.49
N PHE A 24 6.35 14.05 4.79
CA PHE A 24 5.83 14.81 5.93
C PHE A 24 5.26 13.96 7.07
N ARG A 25 5.30 12.63 6.98
CA ARG A 25 5.07 11.64 8.04
C ARG A 25 4.11 12.10 9.15
N GLU A 26 4.66 12.41 10.33
CA GLU A 26 3.90 12.81 11.51
C GLU A 26 3.38 14.26 11.42
N GLN A 27 4.05 15.14 10.68
CA GLN A 27 3.64 16.55 10.53
C GLN A 27 2.28 16.70 9.84
N GLY A 28 1.94 15.78 8.94
CA GLY A 28 0.66 15.77 8.22
C GLY A 28 -0.35 14.74 8.71
N LEU A 29 -0.12 14.09 9.86
CA LEU A 29 -0.82 12.87 10.26
C LEU A 29 -2.35 12.96 10.18
N VAL A 30 -2.93 14.05 10.71
CA VAL A 30 -4.38 14.28 10.69
C VAL A 30 -4.92 14.32 9.25
N ILE A 31 -4.18 14.97 8.34
CA ILE A 31 -4.56 15.08 6.93
C ILE A 31 -4.46 13.71 6.26
N TRP A 32 -3.40 12.93 6.53
CA TRP A 32 -3.21 11.61 5.95
C TRP A 32 -4.33 10.65 6.33
N ILE A 33 -4.67 10.60 7.61
CA ILE A 33 -5.76 9.78 8.12
C ILE A 33 -7.10 10.26 7.55
N ALA A 34 -7.37 11.57 7.57
CA ALA A 34 -8.63 12.12 7.07
C ALA A 34 -8.85 11.78 5.59
N LEU A 35 -7.82 11.93 4.75
CA LEU A 35 -7.90 11.60 3.33
C LEU A 35 -8.06 10.09 3.10
N ALA A 36 -7.32 9.24 3.82
CA ALA A 36 -7.43 7.79 3.70
C ALA A 36 -8.81 7.29 4.13
N VAL A 37 -9.33 7.80 5.25
CA VAL A 37 -10.68 7.48 5.73
C VAL A 37 -11.74 8.01 4.76
N LEU A 38 -11.60 9.24 4.24
CA LEU A 38 -12.51 9.78 3.25
C LEU A 38 -12.53 8.92 1.98
N ALA A 39 -11.37 8.56 1.44
CA ALA A 39 -11.27 7.67 0.29
C ALA A 39 -11.96 6.32 0.55
N TRP A 40 -11.72 5.73 1.72
CA TRP A 40 -12.35 4.48 2.13
C TRP A 40 -13.88 4.60 2.26
N LEU A 41 -14.38 5.71 2.82
CA LEU A 41 -15.82 5.99 2.91
C LEU A 41 -16.45 6.22 1.54
N LEU A 42 -15.72 6.77 0.57
CA LEU A 42 -16.19 6.92 -0.81
C LEU A 42 -16.22 5.60 -1.59
N LEU A 43 -15.57 4.56 -1.09
CA LEU A 43 -15.65 3.22 -1.66
C LEU A 43 -17.06 2.63 -1.43
N PRO A 44 -17.65 1.90 -2.41
CA PRO A 44 -18.95 1.28 -2.21
C PRO A 44 -18.96 0.38 -0.96
N PRO A 45 -20.04 0.36 -0.16
CA PRO A 45 -20.06 -0.34 1.14
C PRO A 45 -19.67 -1.83 1.06
N SER A 46 -20.04 -2.52 -0.02
CA SER A 46 -19.70 -3.93 -0.24
C SER A 46 -18.21 -4.18 -0.50
N HIS A 47 -17.42 -3.15 -0.80
CA HIS A 47 -15.99 -3.26 -1.07
C HIS A 47 -15.10 -2.76 0.07
N ARG A 48 -15.66 -1.99 1.01
CA ARG A 48 -14.95 -1.46 2.17
C ARG A 48 -14.25 -2.53 3.00
N VAL A 49 -14.85 -3.71 3.10
CA VAL A 49 -14.27 -4.84 3.84
C VAL A 49 -12.99 -5.36 3.19
N TYR A 50 -12.94 -5.46 1.85
CA TYR A 50 -11.73 -5.92 1.15
C TYR A 50 -10.58 -4.92 1.30
N ALA A 51 -10.89 -3.61 1.24
CA ALA A 51 -9.91 -2.57 1.49
C ALA A 51 -9.37 -2.62 2.93
N LEU A 52 -10.24 -2.82 3.93
CA LEU A 52 -9.80 -2.97 5.33
C LEU A 52 -8.95 -4.22 5.54
N VAL A 53 -9.35 -5.35 4.97
CA VAL A 53 -8.59 -6.61 5.09
C VAL A 53 -7.21 -6.46 4.45
N LEU A 54 -7.11 -5.84 3.27
CA LEU A 54 -5.83 -5.58 2.62
C LEU A 54 -4.97 -4.61 3.42
N ALA A 55 -5.54 -3.50 3.91
CA ALA A 55 -4.83 -2.52 4.72
C ALA A 55 -4.30 -3.15 6.02
N ALA A 56 -5.12 -3.93 6.72
CA ALA A 56 -4.73 -4.62 7.94
C ALA A 56 -3.65 -5.68 7.68
N SER A 57 -3.78 -6.44 6.59
CA SER A 57 -2.79 -7.46 6.20
C SER A 57 -1.45 -6.85 5.82
N GLY A 58 -1.45 -5.72 5.10
CA GLY A 58 -0.25 -4.97 4.75
C GLY A 58 0.42 -4.34 5.98
N ALA A 59 -0.35 -3.70 6.85
CA ALA A 59 0.15 -3.18 8.11
C ALA A 59 0.72 -4.30 9.03
N LEU A 60 0.09 -5.48 9.04
CA LEU A 60 0.62 -6.63 9.76
C LEU A 60 1.96 -7.10 9.17
N LEU A 61 2.08 -7.15 7.84
CA LEU A 61 3.31 -7.51 7.16
C LEU A 61 4.46 -6.56 7.53
N ASP A 62 4.20 -5.25 7.51
CA ASP A 62 5.18 -4.23 7.94
C ASP A 62 5.55 -4.36 9.42
N ALA A 63 4.58 -4.65 10.28
CA ALA A 63 4.86 -4.89 11.70
C ALA A 63 5.74 -6.14 11.89
N LEU A 64 5.53 -7.19 11.10
CA LEU A 64 6.39 -8.38 11.13
C LEU A 64 7.82 -8.06 10.66
N TRP A 65 7.98 -7.24 9.62
CA TRP A 65 9.29 -6.78 9.18
C TRP A 65 9.99 -5.89 10.21
N ALA A 66 9.24 -5.04 10.90
CA ALA A 66 9.78 -4.24 12.01
C ALA A 66 10.20 -5.13 13.20
N LEU A 67 9.36 -6.09 13.59
CA LEU A 67 9.62 -7.01 14.70
C LEU A 67 10.80 -7.95 14.45
N THR A 68 10.97 -8.40 13.21
CA THR A 68 12.09 -9.26 12.82
C THR A 68 13.39 -8.48 12.64
N GLY A 69 13.35 -7.15 12.75
CA GLY A 69 14.51 -6.29 12.54
C GLY A 69 14.93 -6.24 11.08
N LEU A 70 13.99 -6.39 10.13
CA LEU A 70 14.28 -6.22 8.70
C LEU A 70 14.25 -4.73 8.31
N ILE A 71 13.30 -3.98 8.87
CA ILE A 71 13.13 -2.55 8.68
C ILE A 71 12.92 -1.84 10.02
N ALA A 72 13.15 -0.53 10.07
CA ALA A 72 12.71 0.33 11.15
C ALA A 72 12.07 1.61 10.59
N PHE A 73 11.05 2.12 11.27
CA PHE A 73 10.40 3.37 10.90
C PHE A 73 11.04 4.56 11.61
N THR A 74 11.31 5.64 10.87
CA THR A 74 11.90 6.84 11.46
C THR A 74 10.92 7.50 12.43
N GLY A 75 11.31 7.62 13.69
CA GLY A 75 10.53 8.30 14.73
C GLY A 75 9.46 7.44 15.41
N ALA A 76 9.37 6.15 15.12
CA ALA A 76 8.45 5.22 15.78
C ALA A 76 9.07 3.82 15.95
N SER A 77 8.73 3.10 17.02
CA SER A 77 9.36 1.82 17.35
C SER A 77 8.84 0.62 16.56
N LEU A 78 7.61 0.69 16.01
CA LEU A 78 6.93 -0.49 15.47
C LEU A 78 6.07 -0.21 14.25
N MET A 79 5.05 0.63 14.39
CA MET A 79 4.13 0.96 13.30
C MET A 79 3.60 2.39 13.47
N PRO A 80 4.11 3.37 12.72
CA PRO A 80 3.60 4.72 12.80
C PRO A 80 2.22 4.84 12.13
N LEU A 81 1.39 5.76 12.63
CA LEU A 81 0.03 5.93 12.13
C LEU A 81 -0.02 6.45 10.68
N TRP A 82 1.01 7.17 10.22
CA TRP A 82 1.11 7.58 8.82
C TRP A 82 1.24 6.38 7.87
N MET A 83 1.92 5.30 8.30
CA MET A 83 2.06 4.08 7.50
C MET A 83 0.72 3.33 7.43
N VAL A 84 -0.02 3.29 8.55
CA VAL A 84 -1.38 2.73 8.58
C VAL A 84 -2.32 3.50 7.63
N ALA A 85 -2.24 4.83 7.61
CA ALA A 85 -3.01 5.66 6.69
C ALA A 85 -2.62 5.40 5.22
N LEU A 86 -1.33 5.25 4.94
CA LEU A 86 -0.79 4.91 3.62
C LEU A 86 -1.32 3.55 3.13
N TRP A 87 -1.31 2.53 4.00
CA TRP A 87 -1.89 1.22 3.70
C TRP A 87 -3.39 1.29 3.42
N LEU A 88 -4.16 2.07 4.20
CA LEU A 88 -5.59 2.23 3.96
C LEU A 88 -5.88 2.92 2.63
N MET A 89 -5.14 3.99 2.31
CA MET A 89 -5.28 4.68 1.02
C MET A 89 -4.91 3.75 -0.14
N PHE A 90 -3.77 3.07 -0.05
CA PHE A 90 -3.33 2.10 -1.04
C PHE A 90 -4.39 1.02 -1.25
N ALA A 91 -4.87 0.39 -0.18
CA ALA A 91 -5.87 -0.67 -0.27
C ALA A 91 -7.18 -0.20 -0.89
N THR A 92 -7.59 1.04 -0.60
CA THR A 92 -8.77 1.66 -1.19
C THR A 92 -8.61 1.89 -2.69
N VAL A 93 -7.50 2.53 -3.09
CA VAL A 93 -7.18 2.79 -4.51
C VAL A 93 -7.04 1.47 -5.27
N TRP A 94 -6.35 0.49 -4.67
CA TRP A 94 -6.13 -0.82 -5.26
C TRP A 94 -7.42 -1.62 -5.44
N THR A 95 -8.31 -1.60 -4.44
CA THR A 95 -9.64 -2.23 -4.53
C THR A 95 -10.46 -1.58 -5.64
N HIS A 96 -10.44 -0.25 -5.74
CA HIS A 96 -11.13 0.46 -6.82
C HIS A 96 -10.53 0.13 -8.20
N LEU A 97 -9.20 0.13 -8.30
CA LEU A 97 -8.47 -0.19 -9.53
C LEU A 97 -8.82 -1.59 -10.01
N THR A 98 -8.78 -2.58 -9.13
CA THR A 98 -9.04 -3.98 -9.50
C THR A 98 -10.45 -4.19 -10.07
N ARG A 99 -11.43 -3.38 -9.65
CA ARG A 99 -12.81 -3.45 -10.19
C ARG A 99 -13.03 -2.63 -11.46
N THR A 100 -12.27 -1.55 -11.63
CA THR A 100 -12.52 -0.61 -12.73
C THR A 100 -11.62 -0.87 -13.94
N THR A 101 -10.47 -1.49 -13.72
CA THR A 101 -9.54 -1.85 -14.79
C THR A 101 -10.01 -3.07 -15.59
N THR A 102 -9.56 -3.16 -16.84
CA THR A 102 -9.74 -4.34 -17.70
C THR A 102 -8.50 -5.24 -17.70
N LEU A 103 -7.47 -4.88 -16.91
CA LEU A 103 -6.25 -5.66 -16.80
C LEU A 103 -6.52 -6.99 -16.08
N PRO A 104 -5.88 -8.08 -16.49
CA PRO A 104 -6.04 -9.37 -15.83
C PRO A 104 -5.43 -9.32 -14.42
N GLY A 105 -6.05 -10.02 -13.45
CA GLY A 105 -5.61 -9.99 -12.05
C GLY A 105 -4.16 -10.44 -11.80
N TRP A 106 -3.60 -11.29 -12.67
CA TRP A 106 -2.18 -11.66 -12.60
C TRP A 106 -1.26 -10.46 -12.87
N LEU A 107 -1.64 -9.59 -13.80
CA LEU A 107 -0.85 -8.39 -14.11
C LEU A 107 -0.93 -7.38 -12.97
N LEU A 108 -2.10 -7.21 -12.36
CA LEU A 108 -2.24 -6.40 -11.14
C LEU A 108 -1.36 -6.95 -10.02
N THR A 109 -1.37 -8.27 -9.81
CA THR A 109 -0.52 -8.93 -8.81
C THR A 109 0.96 -8.64 -9.07
N VAL A 110 1.43 -8.76 -10.32
CA VAL A 110 2.82 -8.43 -10.69
C VAL A 110 3.12 -6.95 -10.42
N LEU A 111 2.23 -6.03 -10.82
CA LEU A 111 2.43 -4.60 -10.62
C LEU A 111 2.57 -4.24 -9.14
N ALA A 112 1.72 -4.78 -8.26
CA ALA A 112 1.87 -4.54 -6.81
C ALA A 112 3.08 -5.25 -6.22
N THR A 113 3.41 -6.46 -6.69
CA THR A 113 4.57 -7.23 -6.21
C THR A 113 5.90 -6.53 -6.55
N LEU A 114 5.96 -5.81 -7.67
CA LEU A 114 7.12 -5.00 -8.03
C LEU A 114 7.06 -3.59 -7.41
N GLY A 115 5.89 -2.95 -7.46
CA GLY A 115 5.69 -1.58 -6.99
C GLY A 115 5.86 -1.45 -5.48
N GLY A 116 5.45 -2.47 -4.71
CA GLY A 116 5.65 -2.54 -3.27
C GLY A 116 7.11 -2.35 -2.89
N PRO A 117 8.02 -3.30 -3.17
CA PRO A 117 9.44 -3.17 -2.85
C PRO A 117 10.09 -1.86 -3.37
N VAL A 118 9.71 -1.38 -4.56
CA VAL A 118 10.18 -0.08 -5.08
C VAL A 118 9.76 1.08 -4.18
N ALA A 119 8.53 1.09 -3.68
CA ALA A 119 8.07 2.10 -2.74
C ALA A 119 8.88 2.09 -1.43
N TYR A 120 9.28 0.92 -0.92
CA TYR A 120 10.13 0.84 0.29
C TYR A 120 11.55 1.32 0.01
N LEU A 121 12.11 1.01 -1.15
CA LEU A 121 13.42 1.53 -1.56
C LEU A 121 13.41 3.06 -1.63
N ILE A 122 12.38 3.65 -2.23
CA ILE A 122 12.25 5.11 -2.28
C ILE A 122 12.00 5.67 -0.87
N GLY A 123 11.16 5.02 -0.06
CA GLY A 123 10.92 5.40 1.33
C GLY A 123 12.18 5.37 2.19
N GLU A 124 13.09 4.42 1.93
CA GLU A 124 14.40 4.35 2.57
C GLU A 124 15.29 5.53 2.15
N HIS A 125 15.39 5.81 0.84
CA HIS A 125 16.14 6.95 0.32
C HIS A 125 15.60 8.31 0.80
N LEU A 126 14.31 8.40 1.09
CA LEU A 126 13.66 9.60 1.65
C LEU A 126 13.74 9.66 3.18
N GLY A 127 14.41 8.70 3.83
CA GLY A 127 14.62 8.65 5.28
C GLY A 127 13.35 8.38 6.09
N ALA A 128 12.30 7.83 5.46
CA ALA A 128 11.08 7.42 6.16
C ALA A 128 11.21 6.02 6.80
N ILE A 129 12.04 5.17 6.18
CA ILE A 129 12.32 3.79 6.60
C ILE A 129 13.84 3.61 6.64
N THR A 130 14.34 2.78 7.55
CA THR A 130 15.74 2.35 7.54
C THR A 130 15.78 0.84 7.36
N PHE A 131 16.58 0.37 6.43
CA PHE A 131 16.87 -1.05 6.29
C PHE A 131 17.92 -1.46 7.30
N GLN A 132 17.57 -2.47 8.10
CA GLN A 132 18.44 -2.97 9.18
C GLN A 132 19.35 -4.10 8.68
N GLU A 133 19.02 -4.67 7.53
CA GLU A 133 19.80 -5.67 6.80
C GLU A 133 20.25 -5.10 5.45
N PRO A 134 21.25 -5.69 4.78
CA PRO A 134 21.64 -5.32 3.42
C PRO A 134 20.44 -5.26 2.48
N THR A 135 20.40 -4.25 1.62
CA THR A 135 19.28 -3.96 0.71
C THR A 135 18.80 -5.19 -0.06
N PHE A 136 19.73 -6.04 -0.53
CA PHE A 136 19.37 -7.24 -1.28
C PHE A 136 18.57 -8.24 -0.43
N ILE A 137 18.87 -8.38 0.87
CA ILE A 137 18.15 -9.28 1.80
C ILE A 137 16.74 -8.73 2.02
N VAL A 138 16.64 -7.43 2.35
CA VAL A 138 15.35 -6.77 2.60
C VAL A 138 14.44 -6.88 1.38
N VAL A 139 14.93 -6.50 0.20
CA VAL A 139 14.17 -6.56 -1.05
C VAL A 139 13.78 -8.01 -1.39
N SER A 140 14.67 -8.98 -1.15
CA SER A 140 14.38 -10.40 -1.36
C SER A 140 13.24 -10.94 -0.48
N TRP A 141 13.04 -10.38 0.73
CA TRP A 141 11.90 -10.70 1.60
C TRP A 141 10.64 -9.90 1.24
N MET A 142 10.80 -8.68 0.73
CA MET A 142 9.66 -7.85 0.34
C MET A 142 8.92 -8.42 -0.86
N PHE A 143 9.63 -8.91 -1.89
CA PHE A 143 8.99 -9.54 -3.06
C PHE A 143 8.00 -10.68 -2.69
N PRO A 144 8.40 -11.73 -1.96
CA PRO A 144 7.47 -12.80 -1.57
C PRO A 144 6.39 -12.31 -0.60
N GLY A 145 6.69 -11.38 0.31
CA GLY A 145 5.69 -10.82 1.20
C GLY A 145 4.57 -10.09 0.45
N TRP A 146 4.95 -9.21 -0.49
CA TRP A 146 4.01 -8.52 -1.37
C TRP A 146 3.27 -9.48 -2.30
N LEU A 147 3.94 -10.49 -2.85
CA LEU A 147 3.31 -11.50 -3.69
C LEU A 147 2.22 -12.26 -2.93
N VAL A 148 2.54 -12.77 -1.73
CA VAL A 148 1.59 -13.50 -0.89
C VAL A 148 0.40 -12.61 -0.51
N LEU A 149 0.66 -11.37 -0.10
CA LEU A 149 -0.37 -10.39 0.21
C LEU A 149 -1.32 -10.16 -0.97
N MET A 150 -0.78 -9.98 -2.17
CA MET A 150 -1.56 -9.71 -3.38
C MET A 150 -2.33 -10.93 -3.86
N LEU A 151 -1.74 -12.12 -3.82
CA LEU A 151 -2.44 -13.36 -4.15
C LEU A 151 -3.61 -13.58 -3.18
N PHE A 152 -3.38 -13.40 -1.88
CA PHE A 152 -4.42 -13.48 -0.86
C PHE A 152 -5.58 -12.52 -1.15
N PHE A 153 -5.28 -11.24 -1.43
CA PHE A 153 -6.28 -10.24 -1.75
C PHE A 153 -7.12 -10.60 -2.99
N HIS A 154 -6.48 -11.02 -4.09
CA HIS A 154 -7.19 -11.38 -5.32
C HIS A 154 -7.99 -12.67 -5.18
N LEU A 155 -7.54 -13.62 -4.36
CA LEU A 155 -8.30 -14.82 -4.02
C LEU A 155 -9.55 -14.46 -3.19
N LEU A 156 -9.41 -13.58 -2.20
CA LEU A 156 -10.52 -13.13 -1.35
C LEU A 156 -11.61 -12.39 -2.11
N MET A 157 -11.24 -11.54 -3.07
CA MET A 157 -12.24 -10.86 -3.90
C MET A 157 -13.00 -11.81 -4.85
N GLY A 158 -12.46 -13.01 -5.07
CA GLY A 158 -13.00 -13.98 -6.00
C GLY A 158 -12.91 -13.55 -7.46
N ARG A 159 -13.04 -14.52 -8.37
CA ARG A 159 -13.31 -14.22 -9.77
C ARG A 159 -14.78 -13.77 -9.86
N GLN A 160 -15.03 -12.46 -9.79
CA GLN A 160 -16.28 -11.94 -10.34
C GLN A 160 -16.18 -12.04 -11.87
N GLN A 161 -16.50 -13.23 -12.40
CA GLN A 161 -16.87 -13.42 -13.79
C GLN A 161 -18.24 -12.78 -14.04
#